data_AF-A0A971JNJ3-F1
#
_entry.id   AF-A0A971JNJ3-F1
#
_cell.length_a   1.000
_cell.length_b   1.000
_cell.length_c   1.000
_cell.angle_alpha   90.00
_cell.angle_beta   90.00
_cell.angle_gamma   90.00
#
_symmetry.space_group_name_H-M   'P 1'
#
loop_
_entity.id
_entity.type
_entity.pdbx_description
1 polymer ?
#
loop_
_entity_poly.entity_id
_entity_poly.type
_entity_poly.pdbx_seq_one_letter_code
_entity_poly.pdbx_strand_id
1 'polypeptide(L)'
;MKIPMMDLCAQYASIKAEVDNAVAQVLTQQQFRGGPLVEAFERDLAAFARAQHAIGVASGTDALYLALRALPLQPGDEVITTPFSFFATAGAIVNAGGVPVFADIEPAT
;
A
#
# COMPACT_ATOMS: atom_id res chain seq x y z
N MET A 1 19.34 29.18 3.74
CA MET A 1 18.52 28.38 2.80
C MET A 1 18.23 27.04 3.47
N LYS A 2 16.96 26.65 3.64
CA LYS A 2 16.58 25.34 4.20
C LYS A 2 16.36 24.38 3.02
N ILE A 3 17.04 23.25 3.01
CA ILE A 3 16.83 22.19 2.01
C ILE A 3 15.93 21.13 2.66
N PRO A 4 14.67 20.98 2.22
CA PRO A 4 13.77 19.98 2.79
C PRO A 4 14.20 18.57 2.36
N MET A 5 14.00 17.58 3.23
CA MET A 5 14.22 16.16 2.89
C MET A 5 13.24 15.66 1.82
N MET A 6 12.02 16.21 1.81
CA MET A 6 10.96 15.92 0.84
C MET A 6 10.11 17.18 0.63
N ASP A 7 9.89 17.61 -0.62
CA ASP A 7 9.09 18.78 -0.96
C ASP A 7 7.84 18.39 -1.76
N LEU A 8 6.75 18.12 -1.02
CA LEU A 8 5.46 17.74 -1.61
C LEU A 8 4.74 18.93 -2.26
N CYS A 9 5.05 20.17 -1.85
CA CYS A 9 4.48 21.36 -2.46
C CYS A 9 4.99 21.52 -3.89
N ALA A 10 6.30 21.36 -4.10
CA ALA A 10 6.90 21.37 -5.43
C ALA A 10 6.37 20.23 -6.31
N GLN A 11 6.24 19.01 -5.76
CA GLN A 11 5.65 17.88 -6.49
C GLN A 11 4.22 18.18 -6.93
N TYR A 12 3.33 18.58 -6.00
CA TYR A 12 1.94 18.89 -6.34
C TYR A 12 1.83 20.01 -7.37
N ALA A 13 2.66 21.06 -7.27
CA ALA A 13 2.68 22.15 -8.25
C ALA A 13 2.95 21.64 -9.68
N SER A 14 3.79 20.61 -9.84
CA SER A 14 4.11 20.02 -11.16
C SER A 14 2.96 19.24 -11.81
N ILE A 15 2.02 18.72 -11.01
CA ILE A 15 0.87 17.89 -11.47
C ILE A 15 -0.49 18.49 -11.09
N LYS A 16 -0.52 19.78 -10.70
CA LYS A 16 -1.68 20.42 -10.08
C LYS A 16 -2.94 20.33 -10.92
N ALA A 17 -2.84 20.62 -12.22
CA ALA A 17 -4.00 20.62 -13.11
C ALA A 17 -4.66 19.24 -13.21
N GLU A 18 -3.85 18.17 -13.23
CA GLU A 18 -4.33 16.79 -13.29
C GLU A 18 -5.02 16.38 -12.00
N VAL A 19 -4.39 16.66 -10.85
CA VAL A 19 -4.95 16.36 -9.53
C VAL A 19 -6.25 17.13 -9.29
N ASP A 20 -6.28 18.43 -9.57
CA ASP A 20 -7.46 19.26 -9.35
C ASP A 20 -8.66 18.79 -10.19
N ASN A 21 -8.41 18.38 -11.44
CA ASN A 21 -9.44 17.81 -12.29
C ASN A 21 -9.98 16.49 -11.73
N ALA A 22 -9.10 15.56 -11.32
CA ALA A 22 -9.50 14.29 -10.74
C ALA A 22 -10.33 14.49 -9.45
N VAL A 23 -9.92 15.42 -8.57
CA VAL A 23 -10.67 15.77 -7.35
C VAL A 23 -12.03 16.38 -7.70
N ALA A 24 -12.09 17.31 -8.66
CA ALA A 24 -13.35 17.91 -9.09
C ALA A 24 -14.32 16.88 -9.69
N GLN A 25 -13.82 15.87 -10.39
CA GLN A 25 -14.64 14.77 -10.90
C GLN A 25 -15.28 13.96 -9.77
N VAL A 26 -14.51 13.58 -8.74
CA VAL A 26 -15.04 12.88 -7.55
C VAL A 26 -16.12 13.72 -6.88
N LEU A 27 -15.85 15.02 -6.66
CA LEU A 27 -16.81 15.94 -6.03
C LEU A 27 -18.07 16.14 -6.87
N THR A 28 -17.96 16.12 -8.20
CA THR A 28 -19.12 16.25 -9.09
C THR A 28 -19.96 14.97 -9.10
N GLN A 29 -19.32 13.80 -9.11
CA GLN A 29 -19.99 12.50 -9.17
C GLN A 29 -20.51 12.04 -7.80
N GLN A 30 -20.00 12.61 -6.70
CA GLN A 30 -20.34 12.27 -5.31
C GLN A 30 -20.07 10.78 -4.96
N GLN A 31 -19.15 10.13 -5.68
CA GLN A 31 -18.75 8.74 -5.46
C GLN A 31 -17.46 8.69 -4.64
N PHE A 32 -17.61 8.76 -3.31
CA PHE A 32 -16.46 8.83 -2.38
C PHE A 32 -15.93 7.46 -1.93
N ARG A 33 -16.59 6.36 -2.30
CA ARG A 33 -16.18 5.00 -1.95
C ARG A 33 -16.33 4.09 -3.16
N GLY A 34 -15.23 3.45 -3.56
CA GLY A 34 -15.18 2.65 -4.78
C GLY A 34 -15.49 3.49 -6.02
N GLY A 35 -16.12 2.86 -7.02
CA GLY A 35 -16.56 3.52 -8.23
C GLY A 35 -15.52 3.50 -9.36
N PRO A 36 -15.85 4.10 -10.51
CA PRO A 36 -15.12 3.91 -11.76
C PRO A 36 -13.69 4.45 -11.71
N LEU A 37 -13.41 5.48 -10.89
CA LEU A 37 -12.06 6.02 -10.72
C LEU A 37 -11.16 5.04 -9.94
N VAL A 38 -11.72 4.35 -8.93
CA VAL A 38 -10.99 3.31 -8.19
C VAL A 38 -10.78 2.07 -9.07
N GLU A 39 -11.81 1.62 -9.79
CA GLU A 39 -11.70 0.49 -10.72
C GLU A 39 -10.68 0.75 -11.84
N ALA A 40 -10.65 1.99 -12.35
CA ALA A 40 -9.66 2.40 -13.34
C ALA A 40 -8.25 2.36 -12.75
N PHE A 41 -8.06 2.93 -11.55
CA PHE A 41 -6.77 2.89 -10.86
C PHE A 41 -6.30 1.47 -10.59
N GLU A 42 -7.17 0.57 -10.12
CA GLU A 42 -6.84 -0.83 -9.87
C GLU A 42 -6.40 -1.56 -11.15
N ARG A 43 -7.10 -1.35 -12.26
CA ARG A 43 -6.71 -1.92 -13.55
C ARG A 43 -5.34 -1.40 -14.00
N ASP A 44 -5.12 -0.09 -13.91
CA ASP A 44 -3.87 0.53 -14.35
C ASP A 44 -2.70 0.11 -13.45
N LEU A 45 -2.93 -0.03 -12.14
CA LEU A 45 -1.96 -0.54 -11.17
C LEU A 45 -1.64 -2.02 -11.40
N ALA A 46 -2.64 -2.85 -11.70
CA ALA A 46 -2.42 -4.26 -12.04
C ALA A 46 -1.53 -4.39 -13.29
N ALA A 47 -1.81 -3.58 -14.32
CA ALA A 47 -1.00 -3.52 -15.52
C ALA A 47 0.44 -3.04 -15.23
N PHE A 48 0.60 -1.97 -14.44
CA PHE A 48 1.89 -1.43 -14.04
C PHE A 48 2.72 -2.46 -13.25
N ALA A 49 2.09 -3.14 -12.28
CA ALA A 49 2.73 -4.16 -11.44
C ALA A 49 2.92 -5.52 -12.16
N ARG A 50 2.41 -5.66 -13.40
CA ARG A 50 2.39 -6.92 -14.16
C ARG A 50 1.71 -8.06 -13.40
N ALA A 51 0.65 -7.73 -12.67
CA ALA A 51 -0.19 -8.66 -11.93
C ALA A 51 -1.54 -8.87 -12.63
N GLN A 52 -2.21 -9.98 -12.34
CA GLN A 52 -3.56 -10.23 -12.87
C GLN A 52 -4.62 -9.32 -12.23
N HIS A 53 -4.40 -8.92 -10.96
CA HIS A 53 -5.35 -8.15 -10.17
C HIS A 53 -4.61 -7.13 -9.29
N ALA A 54 -5.27 -6.02 -8.99
CA ALA A 54 -4.93 -5.12 -7.90
C ALA A 54 -6.21 -4.80 -7.12
N ILE A 55 -6.09 -4.64 -5.81
CA ILE A 55 -7.21 -4.35 -4.91
C ILE A 55 -6.81 -3.16 -4.03
N GLY A 56 -7.54 -2.06 -4.15
CA GLY A 56 -7.36 -0.85 -3.38
C GLY A 56 -7.81 -1.05 -1.93
N VAL A 57 -6.92 -0.74 -1.00
CA VAL A 57 -7.17 -0.81 0.45
C VAL A 57 -6.70 0.48 1.13
N ALA A 58 -7.03 0.66 2.41
CA ALA A 58 -6.82 1.94 3.09
C ALA A 58 -5.35 2.25 3.40
N SER A 59 -4.48 1.23 3.54
CA SER A 59 -3.07 1.43 3.87
C SER A 59 -2.19 0.24 3.44
N GLY A 60 -0.87 0.43 3.45
CA GLY A 60 0.08 -0.66 3.23
C GLY A 60 0.03 -1.74 4.32
N THR A 61 -0.31 -1.37 5.56
CA THR A 61 -0.52 -2.33 6.65
C THR A 61 -1.74 -3.21 6.39
N ASP A 62 -2.85 -2.62 5.93
CA ASP A 62 -4.05 -3.37 5.56
C ASP A 62 -3.78 -4.28 4.38
N ALA A 63 -2.98 -3.85 3.40
CA ALA A 63 -2.58 -4.69 2.27
C ALA A 63 -1.89 -5.97 2.72
N LEU A 64 -0.90 -5.86 3.62
CA LEU A 64 -0.21 -7.02 4.19
C LEU A 64 -1.14 -7.89 5.04
N TYR A 65 -1.90 -7.27 5.93
CA TYR A 65 -2.80 -7.98 6.83
C TYR A 65 -3.90 -8.74 6.07
N LEU A 66 -4.56 -8.11 5.11
CA LEU A 66 -5.62 -8.74 4.31
C LEU A 66 -5.06 -9.85 3.42
N ALA A 67 -3.87 -9.68 2.85
CA ALA A 67 -3.20 -10.74 2.10
C ALA A 67 -2.93 -11.96 2.97
N LEU A 68 -2.41 -11.76 4.20
CA LEU A 68 -2.19 -12.84 5.15
C LEU A 68 -3.49 -13.50 5.62
N ARG A 69 -4.54 -12.71 5.86
CA ARG A 69 -5.87 -13.22 6.26
C ARG A 69 -6.60 -13.99 5.16
N ALA A 70 -6.23 -13.77 3.90
CA ALA A 70 -6.74 -14.56 2.78
C ALA A 70 -6.08 -15.94 2.67
N LEU A 71 -4.90 -16.12 3.30
CA LEU A 71 -4.25 -17.42 3.42
C LEU A 71 -4.89 -18.25 4.55
N PRO A 72 -4.85 -19.60 4.48
CA PRO A 72 -5.40 -20.47 5.51
C PRO A 72 -4.49 -20.60 6.74
N LEU A 73 -3.89 -19.50 7.19
CA LEU A 73 -3.00 -19.46 8.37
C LEU A 73 -3.71 -19.96 9.62
N GLN A 74 -3.03 -20.81 10.37
CA GLN A 74 -3.45 -21.30 11.68
C GLN A 74 -2.64 -20.65 12.80
N PRO A 75 -3.19 -20.56 14.03
CA PRO A 75 -2.42 -20.12 15.18
C PRO A 75 -1.14 -20.95 15.36
N GLY A 76 -0.01 -20.26 15.44
CA GLY A 76 1.31 -20.89 15.53
C GLY A 76 2.03 -21.08 14.20
N ASP A 77 1.38 -20.81 13.06
CA ASP A 77 2.06 -20.82 11.76
C ASP A 77 3.11 -19.70 11.69
N GLU A 78 4.28 -20.05 11.19
CA GLU A 78 5.42 -19.14 11.06
C GLU A 78 5.38 -18.39 9.74
N VAL A 79 5.65 -17.08 9.78
CA VAL A 79 5.81 -16.24 8.59
C VAL A 79 7.19 -15.59 8.64
N ILE A 80 8.02 -15.92 7.66
CA ILE A 80 9.38 -15.38 7.56
C ILE A 80 9.32 -13.92 7.13
N THR A 81 10.07 -13.07 7.82
CA THR A 81 10.29 -11.66 7.49
C THR A 81 11.67 -11.23 7.99
N THR A 82 11.98 -9.94 7.98
CA THR A 82 13.24 -9.38 8.45
C THR A 82 13.06 -8.48 9.68
N PRO A 83 14.02 -8.45 10.63
CA PRO A 83 14.00 -7.50 11.72
C PRO A 83 14.38 -6.07 11.27
N PHE A 84 14.94 -5.92 10.07
CA PHE A 84 15.30 -4.63 9.47
C PHE A 84 14.23 -4.17 8.45
N SER A 85 13.00 -3.99 8.95
CA SER A 85 11.88 -3.42 8.19
C SER A 85 11.07 -2.48 9.08
N PHE A 86 10.15 -1.73 8.51
CA PHE A 86 9.17 -0.99 9.30
C PHE A 86 8.25 -1.96 10.06
N PHE A 87 7.89 -1.60 11.31
CA PHE A 87 7.18 -2.51 12.23
C PHE A 87 5.87 -3.07 11.67
N ALA A 88 5.24 -2.36 10.73
CA ALA A 88 4.00 -2.78 10.08
C ALA A 88 4.08 -4.19 9.47
N THR A 89 5.24 -4.61 8.98
CA THR A 89 5.42 -5.96 8.41
C THR A 89 5.20 -7.05 9.45
N ALA A 90 5.92 -6.99 10.58
CA ALA A 90 5.76 -7.96 11.67
C ALA A 90 4.41 -7.79 12.39
N GLY A 91 3.94 -6.56 12.54
CA GLY A 91 2.62 -6.27 13.14
C GLY A 91 1.47 -6.88 12.35
N ALA A 92 1.52 -6.84 11.01
CA ALA A 92 0.51 -7.46 10.16
C ALA A 92 0.48 -8.99 10.32
N ILE A 93 1.63 -9.64 10.46
CA ILE A 93 1.76 -11.09 10.72
C ILE A 93 1.09 -11.46 12.05
N VAL A 94 1.46 -10.76 13.13
CA VAL A 94 0.89 -11.00 14.46
C VAL A 94 -0.63 -10.77 14.45
N ASN A 95 -1.09 -9.69 13.84
CA ASN A 95 -2.52 -9.37 13.74
C ASN A 95 -3.29 -10.41 12.91
N ALA A 96 -2.65 -11.06 11.94
CA ALA A 96 -3.23 -12.15 11.17
C ALA A 96 -3.24 -13.50 11.93
N GLY A 97 -2.62 -13.58 13.10
CA GLY A 97 -2.55 -14.79 13.94
C GLY A 97 -1.29 -15.65 13.74
N GLY A 98 -0.36 -15.20 12.91
CA GLY A 98 0.92 -15.88 12.67
C GLY A 98 2.03 -15.46 13.63
N VAL A 99 3.13 -16.19 13.58
CA VAL A 99 4.36 -15.93 14.34
C VAL A 99 5.44 -15.40 13.39
N PRO A 100 5.90 -14.14 13.54
CA PRO A 100 7.01 -13.64 12.74
C PRO A 100 8.30 -14.40 13.08
N VAL A 101 8.97 -14.93 12.06
CA VAL A 101 10.31 -15.51 12.18
C VAL A 101 11.29 -14.65 11.40
N PHE A 102 12.33 -14.17 12.09
CA PHE A 102 13.26 -13.20 11.53
C PHE A 102 14.43 -13.86 10.81
N ALA A 103 14.56 -13.58 9.52
CA ALA A 103 15.75 -13.78 8.73
C ALA A 103 16.53 -12.45 8.62
N ASP A 104 17.83 -12.50 8.88
CA ASP A 104 18.67 -11.30 8.84
C ASP A 104 18.87 -10.80 7.40
N ILE A 105 19.25 -9.53 7.27
CA ILE A 105 19.51 -8.89 5.97
C ILE A 105 20.93 -9.16 5.49
N GLU A 106 21.14 -9.02 4.18
CA GLU A 106 22.49 -8.85 3.61
C GLU A 106 22.97 -7.43 3.91
N PRO A 107 24.07 -7.22 4.67
CA PRO A 107 24.48 -5.88 5.11
C PRO A 107 24.86 -4.90 4.00
N ALA A 108 25.17 -5.40 2.80
CA ALA A 108 25.69 -4.59 1.68
C ALA A 108 24.61 -4.10 0.69
N THR A 109 23.35 -4.45 0.90
CA THR A 109 22.19 -4.03 0.08
C THR A 109 21.17 -3.28 0.91
#